data_AF-A0A3C1WW45-F1
#
_entry.id   AF-A0A3C1WW45-F1
#
_cell.length_a   1.000
_cell.length_b   1.000
_cell.length_c   1.000
_cell.angle_alpha   90.00
_cell.angle_beta   90.00
_cell.angle_gamma   90.00
#
_symmetry.space_group_name_H-M   'P 1'
#
loop_
_entity.id
_entity.type
_entity.pdbx_description
1 polymer ?
#
loop_
_entity_poly.entity_id
_entity_poly.type
_entity_poly.pdbx_seq_one_letter_code
_entity_poly.pdbx_strand_id
1 'polypeptide(L)'
;IDEKKPIKALKISGIIALFSLLGLLYIYSQYAWLPNARGVFARTHRSINKVKATPANIQKVITDMHRAFDLVTEKTLFKDNLQDLYAKNSSFENIDDELREFFKLSTFVFFNTSSKKYDHEEILQWLKNFSRHCRDCERKLIVDKKSLVIGIVK
;
A
#
# COMPACT_ATOMS: atom_id res chain seq x y z
N ILE A 1 -11.84 29.25 -55.64
CA ILE A 1 -11.75 29.21 -54.15
C ILE A 1 -11.27 27.82 -53.80
N ASP A 2 -10.05 27.70 -53.25
CA ASP A 2 -9.36 26.41 -53.07
C ASP A 2 -9.97 25.61 -51.90
N GLU A 3 -10.91 24.73 -52.21
CA GLU A 3 -11.60 23.85 -51.26
C GLU A 3 -10.68 22.82 -50.58
N LYS A 4 -9.45 22.60 -51.05
CA LYS A 4 -8.56 21.58 -50.50
C LYS A 4 -7.78 22.06 -49.27
N LYS A 5 -7.56 23.37 -49.12
CA LYS A 5 -6.94 23.98 -47.93
C LYS A 5 -7.68 23.70 -46.61
N PRO A 6 -9.01 23.92 -46.50
CA PRO A 6 -9.72 23.72 -45.23
C PRO A 6 -9.73 22.26 -44.78
N ILE A 7 -9.84 21.31 -45.71
CA ILE A 7 -9.87 19.86 -45.42
C ILE A 7 -8.51 19.40 -44.85
N LYS A 8 -7.40 19.94 -45.36
CA LYS A 8 -6.05 19.63 -44.83
C LYS A 8 -5.86 20.18 -43.42
N ALA A 9 -6.32 21.40 -43.15
CA ALA A 9 -6.25 22.00 -41.82
C ALA A 9 -7.07 21.20 -40.78
N LEU A 10 -8.26 20.73 -41.16
CA LEU A 10 -9.12 19.91 -40.29
C LEU A 10 -8.49 18.56 -39.91
N LYS A 11 -7.76 17.93 -40.85
CA LYS A 11 -7.03 16.68 -40.59
C LYS A 11 -5.87 16.90 -39.62
N ILE A 12 -5.12 18.00 -39.78
CA ILE A 12 -3.98 18.33 -38.93
C ILE A 12 -4.45 18.62 -37.50
N SER A 13 -5.51 19.41 -37.32
CA SER A 13 -6.04 19.70 -35.99
C SER A 13 -6.60 18.44 -35.31
N GLY A 14 -7.23 17.53 -36.05
CA GLY A 14 -7.69 16.24 -35.53
C GLY A 14 -6.54 15.36 -35.03
N ILE A 15 -5.41 15.33 -35.74
CA ILE A 15 -4.21 14.58 -35.32
C ILE A 15 -3.62 15.18 -34.04
N ILE A 16 -3.50 16.51 -33.97
CA ILE A 16 -2.95 17.20 -32.78
C ILE A 16 -3.88 16.97 -31.56
N ALA A 17 -5.19 17.04 -31.76
CA ALA A 17 -6.17 16.77 -30.70
C ALA A 17 -6.06 15.32 -30.21
N LEU A 18 -5.89 14.35 -31.11
CA LEU A 18 -5.71 12.95 -30.76
C LEU A 18 -4.42 12.72 -29.95
N PHE A 19 -3.30 13.29 -30.38
CA PHE A 19 -2.04 13.19 -29.63
C PHE A 19 -2.11 13.90 -28.28
N SER A 20 -2.81 15.03 -28.19
CA SER A 20 -3.03 15.73 -26.92
C SER A 20 -3.90 14.90 -25.98
N LEU A 21 -4.95 14.27 -26.49
CA LEU A 21 -5.81 13.36 -25.73
C LEU A 21 -5.04 12.12 -25.26
N LEU A 22 -4.23 11.52 -26.13
CA LEU A 22 -3.37 10.39 -25.77
C LEU A 22 -2.30 10.78 -24.75
N GLY A 23 -1.72 11.99 -24.84
CA GLY A 23 -0.79 12.53 -23.86
C GLY A 23 -1.45 12.79 -22.50
N LEU A 24 -2.67 13.33 -22.50
CA LEU A 24 -3.45 13.55 -21.28
C LEU A 24 -3.83 12.22 -20.63
N LEU A 25 -4.30 11.26 -21.42
CA LEU A 25 -4.56 9.89 -20.97
C LEU A 25 -3.28 9.20 -20.52
N TYR A 26 -2.12 9.45 -21.14
CA TYR A 26 -0.84 8.89 -20.71
C TYR A 26 -0.45 9.40 -19.33
N ILE A 27 -0.48 10.72 -19.11
CA ILE A 27 -0.19 11.35 -17.81
C ILE A 27 -1.21 10.88 -16.76
N TYR A 28 -2.50 10.80 -17.08
CA TYR A 28 -3.52 10.32 -16.14
C TYR A 28 -3.48 8.81 -15.92
N SER A 29 -3.11 8.01 -16.92
CA SER A 29 -3.05 6.54 -16.82
C SER A 29 -1.89 6.07 -15.94
N GLN A 30 -0.80 6.84 -15.84
CA GLN A 30 0.26 6.64 -14.85
C GLN A 30 -0.31 6.62 -13.42
N TYR A 31 -1.40 7.35 -13.17
CA TYR A 31 -2.08 7.40 -11.87
C TYR A 31 -3.28 6.45 -11.75
N ALA A 32 -3.98 6.13 -12.85
CA ALA A 32 -5.26 5.42 -12.79
C ALA A 32 -5.22 3.93 -13.19
N TRP A 33 -4.26 3.47 -14.02
CA TRP A 33 -4.43 2.17 -14.69
C TRP A 33 -3.16 1.37 -15.02
N LEU A 34 -2.00 1.68 -14.43
CA LEU A 34 -0.79 0.89 -14.72
C LEU A 34 -0.76 -0.44 -13.93
N PRO A 35 -0.82 -1.61 -14.61
CA PRO A 35 -0.76 -2.93 -13.97
C PRO A 35 0.61 -3.24 -13.34
N ASN A 36 1.58 -2.34 -13.51
CA ASN A 36 2.89 -2.35 -12.88
C ASN A 36 3.06 -1.33 -11.73
N ALA A 37 1.97 -0.74 -11.23
CA ALA A 37 1.93 -0.22 -9.85
C ALA A 37 1.95 -1.42 -8.86
N ARG A 38 3.03 -2.22 -8.93
CA ARG A 38 3.36 -3.33 -8.02
C ARG A 38 3.95 -2.75 -6.75
N GLY A 39 3.19 -1.86 -6.14
CA GLY A 39 3.51 -1.34 -4.84
C GLY A 39 3.87 -2.49 -3.90
N VAL A 40 4.91 -2.26 -3.11
CA VAL A 40 5.48 -3.24 -2.20
C VAL A 40 4.36 -3.83 -1.33
N PHE A 41 3.48 -2.98 -0.81
CA PHE A 41 2.32 -3.41 -0.01
C PHE A 41 1.23 -4.09 -0.82
N ALA A 42 1.01 -3.69 -2.09
CA ALA A 42 0.09 -4.42 -2.96
C ALA A 42 0.51 -5.89 -3.19
N ARG A 43 1.82 -6.16 -3.31
CA ARG A 43 2.36 -7.52 -3.43
C ARG A 43 2.29 -8.27 -2.10
N THR A 44 2.70 -7.63 -1.01
CA THR A 44 2.68 -8.23 0.33
C THR A 44 1.25 -8.58 0.74
N HIS A 45 0.28 -7.70 0.54
CA HIS A 45 -1.13 -7.97 0.83
C HIS A 45 -1.69 -9.17 0.04
N ARG A 46 -1.35 -9.32 -1.25
CA ARG A 46 -1.74 -10.49 -2.05
C ARG A 46 -1.13 -11.79 -1.52
N SER A 47 0.09 -11.75 -1.00
CA SER A 47 0.75 -12.89 -0.36
C SER A 47 0.01 -13.27 0.92
N ILE A 48 -0.20 -12.31 1.83
CA ILE A 48 -0.85 -12.51 3.13
C ILE A 48 -2.27 -13.06 2.98
N ASN A 49 -3.03 -12.60 1.98
CA ASN A 49 -4.43 -13.02 1.83
C ASN A 49 -4.60 -14.52 1.50
N LYS A 50 -3.55 -15.19 1.01
CA LYS A 50 -3.56 -16.63 0.67
C LYS A 50 -3.12 -17.54 1.81
N VAL A 51 -2.63 -16.95 2.89
CA VAL A 51 -2.01 -17.67 4.00
C VAL A 51 -3.10 -18.15 4.99
N LYS A 52 -2.87 -19.31 5.60
CA LYS A 52 -3.71 -19.86 6.69
C LYS A 52 -3.21 -19.42 8.05
N ALA A 53 -4.09 -19.28 9.03
CA ALA A 53 -3.73 -18.92 10.40
C ALA A 53 -2.97 -20.05 11.11
N THR A 54 -1.64 -20.03 10.98
CA THR A 54 -0.73 -20.88 11.75
C THR A 54 0.35 -20.03 12.39
N PRO A 55 0.95 -20.44 13.51
CA PRO A 55 2.00 -19.67 14.19
C PRO A 55 3.16 -19.31 13.27
N ALA A 56 3.66 -20.29 12.51
CA ALA A 56 4.76 -20.10 11.55
C ALA A 56 4.38 -19.11 10.43
N ASN A 57 3.14 -19.19 9.96
CA ASN A 57 2.63 -18.30 8.92
C ASN A 57 2.46 -16.86 9.44
N ILE A 58 2.02 -16.67 10.68
CA ILE A 58 1.91 -15.34 11.30
C ILE A 58 3.30 -14.70 11.40
N GLN A 59 4.30 -15.43 11.90
CA GLN A 59 5.67 -14.94 11.92
C GLN A 59 6.14 -14.55 10.52
N LYS A 60 5.90 -15.41 9.52
CA LYS A 60 6.26 -15.13 8.13
C LYS A 60 5.57 -13.86 7.61
N VAL A 61 4.28 -13.69 7.87
CA VAL A 61 3.51 -12.50 7.46
C VAL A 61 4.09 -11.24 8.08
N ILE A 62 4.43 -11.27 9.37
CA ILE A 62 5.05 -10.12 10.05
C ILE A 62 6.43 -9.80 9.46
N THR A 63 7.25 -10.83 9.17
CA THR A 63 8.54 -10.65 8.48
C THR A 63 8.36 -10.04 7.08
N ASP A 64 7.38 -10.53 6.32
CA ASP A 64 7.07 -10.02 4.97
C ASP A 64 6.61 -8.54 5.03
N MET A 65 5.92 -8.14 6.11
CA MET A 65 5.53 -6.75 6.36
C MET A 65 6.73 -5.86 6.72
N HIS A 66 7.62 -6.30 7.62
CA HIS A 66 8.86 -5.57 7.92
C HIS A 66 9.70 -5.35 6.66
N ARG A 67 9.88 -6.41 5.86
CA ARG A 67 10.56 -6.30 4.57
C ARG A 67 9.88 -5.29 3.63
N ALA A 68 8.55 -5.21 3.67
CA ALA A 68 7.82 -4.25 2.85
C ALA A 68 8.11 -2.81 3.29
N PHE A 69 8.17 -2.55 4.60
CA PHE A 69 8.57 -1.24 5.14
C PHE A 69 10.00 -0.89 4.73
N ASP A 70 10.95 -1.81 4.94
CA ASP A 70 12.36 -1.58 4.61
C ASP A 70 12.58 -1.23 3.14
N LEU A 71 11.81 -1.84 2.24
CA LEU A 71 11.84 -1.53 0.80
C LEU A 71 11.28 -0.15 0.46
N VAL A 72 10.35 0.37 1.27
CA VAL A 72 9.74 1.70 1.07
C VAL A 72 10.60 2.81 1.67
N THR A 73 11.22 2.54 2.82
CA THR A 73 12.08 3.51 3.53
C THR A 73 13.55 3.42 3.10
N GLU A 74 13.95 2.39 2.37
CA GLU A 74 15.34 2.06 1.98
C GLU A 74 16.28 1.84 3.18
N LYS A 75 15.70 1.62 4.36
CA LYS A 75 16.37 1.36 5.64
C LYS A 75 15.44 0.62 6.57
N THR A 76 15.99 -0.06 7.58
CA THR A 76 15.19 -0.79 8.55
C THR A 76 14.27 0.15 9.33
N LEU A 77 12.97 -0.12 9.25
CA LEU A 77 11.96 0.63 9.97
C LEU A 77 11.70 0.03 11.36
N PHE A 78 11.69 0.88 12.35
CA PHE A 78 11.38 0.61 13.75
C PHE A 78 10.28 1.56 14.24
N LYS A 79 9.75 1.28 15.43
CA LYS A 79 8.76 2.13 16.07
C LYS A 79 9.25 3.56 16.30
N ASP A 80 10.54 3.74 16.58
CA ASP A 80 11.11 5.03 16.98
C ASP A 80 11.43 5.94 15.79
N ASN A 81 11.53 5.39 14.58
CA ASN A 81 11.87 6.12 13.37
C ASN A 81 10.73 6.12 12.33
N LEU A 82 9.47 5.99 12.79
CA LEU A 82 8.27 6.11 11.95
C LEU A 82 8.20 7.41 11.13
N GLN A 83 8.84 8.48 11.62
CA GLN A 83 8.95 9.75 10.89
C GLN A 83 9.62 9.60 9.52
N ASP A 84 10.52 8.63 9.38
CA ASP A 84 11.17 8.34 8.09
C ASP A 84 10.19 7.80 7.04
N LEU A 85 9.19 7.04 7.50
CA LEU A 85 8.10 6.55 6.65
C LEU A 85 7.19 7.70 6.23
N TYR A 86 6.86 8.60 7.16
CA TYR A 86 5.99 9.75 6.89
C TYR A 86 6.64 10.76 5.95
N ALA A 87 7.95 10.97 6.09
CA ALA A 87 8.73 11.80 5.16
C ALA A 87 8.71 11.26 3.72
N LYS A 88 8.70 9.93 3.54
CA LYS A 88 8.57 9.28 2.22
C LYS A 88 7.13 9.29 1.71
N ASN A 89 6.15 9.08 2.59
CA ASN A 89 4.74 9.09 2.26
C ASN A 89 3.87 9.48 3.46
N SER A 90 3.39 10.72 3.47
CA SER A 90 2.56 11.28 4.54
C SER A 90 1.19 10.59 4.67
N SER A 91 0.74 9.81 3.69
CA SER A 91 -0.51 9.06 3.82
C SER A 91 -0.47 8.00 4.92
N PHE A 92 0.73 7.57 5.35
CA PHE A 92 0.91 6.66 6.49
C PHE A 92 0.67 7.33 7.84
N GLU A 93 0.68 8.66 7.93
CA GLU A 93 0.30 9.37 9.17
C GLU A 93 -1.14 9.07 9.59
N ASN A 94 -2.02 8.78 8.61
CA ASN A 94 -3.41 8.42 8.86
C ASN A 94 -3.58 7.09 9.62
N ILE A 95 -2.55 6.24 9.63
CA ILE A 95 -2.55 4.93 10.27
C ILE A 95 -1.45 4.79 11.35
N ASP A 96 -0.95 5.90 11.91
CA ASP A 96 0.11 5.91 12.94
C ASP A 96 -0.23 4.98 14.13
N ASP A 97 -1.47 5.01 14.59
CA ASP A 97 -1.94 4.14 15.68
C ASP A 97 -1.82 2.64 15.32
N GLU A 98 -2.19 2.25 14.09
CA GLU A 98 -2.05 0.86 13.63
C GLU A 98 -0.59 0.47 13.44
N LEU A 99 0.25 1.38 12.95
CA LEU A 99 1.70 1.14 12.80
C LEU A 99 2.32 0.85 14.15
N ARG A 100 2.03 1.66 15.17
CA ARG A 100 2.52 1.42 16.54
C ARG A 100 2.03 0.07 17.08
N GLU A 101 0.79 -0.30 16.80
CA GLU A 101 0.23 -1.58 17.21
C GLU A 101 0.91 -2.76 16.48
N PHE A 102 1.22 -2.62 15.19
CA PHE A 102 1.99 -3.60 14.43
C PHE A 102 3.36 -3.86 15.07
N PHE A 103 4.11 -2.81 15.45
CA PHE A 103 5.41 -3.00 16.10
C PHE A 103 5.31 -3.65 17.48
N LYS A 104 4.26 -3.37 18.26
CA LYS A 104 3.99 -4.09 19.52
C LYS A 104 3.69 -5.56 19.26
N LEU A 105 2.78 -5.85 18.32
CA LEU A 105 2.42 -7.21 17.92
C LEU A 105 3.62 -7.99 17.41
N SER A 106 4.45 -7.36 16.56
CA SER A 106 5.66 -7.97 16.04
C SER A 106 6.63 -8.33 17.16
N THR A 107 6.91 -7.40 18.07
CA THR A 107 7.80 -7.65 19.22
C THR A 107 7.25 -8.80 20.06
N PHE A 108 5.94 -8.80 20.30
CA PHE A 108 5.28 -9.86 21.05
C PHE A 108 5.43 -11.22 20.36
N VAL A 109 5.10 -11.34 19.06
CA VAL A 109 5.15 -12.61 18.32
C VAL A 109 6.58 -13.17 18.20
N PHE A 110 7.61 -12.32 18.11
CA PHE A 110 9.00 -12.79 18.02
C PHE A 110 9.66 -13.07 19.36
N PHE A 111 9.33 -12.33 20.42
CA PHE A 111 10.08 -12.37 21.69
C PHE A 111 9.28 -12.88 22.89
N ASN A 112 7.94 -12.93 22.85
CA ASN A 112 7.16 -13.52 23.94
C ASN A 112 6.94 -15.02 23.71
N THR A 113 7.71 -15.84 24.41
CA THR A 113 7.60 -17.30 24.48
C THR A 113 6.47 -17.76 25.42
N SER A 114 5.83 -16.83 26.15
CA SER A 114 4.89 -17.13 27.24
C SER A 114 3.44 -17.13 26.77
N SER A 115 2.97 -18.32 26.37
CA SER A 115 1.68 -18.97 26.75
C SER A 115 0.35 -18.21 26.81
N LYS A 116 0.20 -16.95 26.35
CA LYS A 116 -1.12 -16.41 26.01
C LYS A 116 -1.54 -17.02 24.67
N LYS A 117 -2.51 -17.95 24.71
CA LYS A 117 -3.20 -18.47 23.51
C LYS A 117 -3.96 -17.31 22.86
N TYR A 118 -3.30 -16.59 21.96
CA TYR A 118 -4.00 -15.71 21.04
C TYR A 118 -4.67 -16.52 19.95
N ASP A 119 -5.81 -16.02 19.49
CA ASP A 119 -6.44 -16.55 18.31
C ASP A 119 -5.59 -16.15 17.09
N HIS A 120 -4.94 -17.16 16.50
CA HIS A 120 -4.15 -17.01 15.28
C HIS A 120 -5.00 -16.49 14.12
N GLU A 121 -6.31 -16.79 14.10
CA GLU A 121 -7.22 -16.29 13.09
C GLU A 121 -7.44 -14.79 13.28
N GLU A 122 -7.68 -14.33 14.51
CA GLU A 122 -7.85 -12.90 14.83
C GLU A 122 -6.60 -12.08 14.43
N ILE A 123 -5.41 -12.57 14.80
CA ILE A 123 -4.13 -11.94 14.42
C ILE A 123 -3.98 -11.89 12.90
N LEU A 124 -4.28 -12.99 12.20
CA LEU A 124 -4.15 -13.03 10.75
C LEU A 124 -5.14 -12.09 10.06
N GLN A 125 -6.39 -12.03 10.53
CA GLN A 125 -7.40 -11.11 9.99
C GLN A 125 -6.97 -9.65 10.19
N TRP A 126 -6.39 -9.33 11.35
CA TRP A 126 -5.82 -8.02 11.60
C TRP A 126 -4.68 -7.68 10.66
N LEU A 127 -3.72 -8.60 10.47
CA LEU A 127 -2.61 -8.42 9.53
C LEU A 127 -3.10 -8.24 8.08
N LYS A 128 -4.20 -8.91 7.69
CA LYS A 128 -4.85 -8.71 6.38
C LYS A 128 -5.44 -7.30 6.25
N ASN A 129 -6.12 -6.80 7.28
CA ASN A 129 -6.68 -5.44 7.28
C ASN A 129 -5.60 -4.37 7.32
N PHE A 130 -4.61 -4.53 8.21
CA PHE A 130 -3.45 -3.63 8.29
C PHE A 130 -2.66 -3.58 6.98
N SER A 131 -2.40 -4.73 6.34
CA SER A 131 -1.72 -4.76 5.03
C SER A 131 -2.56 -4.12 3.91
N ARG A 132 -3.89 -4.15 4.02
CA ARG A 132 -4.78 -3.42 3.11
C ARG A 132 -4.63 -1.91 3.31
N HIS A 133 -4.64 -1.42 4.55
CA HIS A 133 -4.45 0.00 4.82
C HIS A 133 -3.07 0.48 4.37
N CYS A 134 -2.01 -0.30 4.60
CA CYS A 134 -0.67 0.02 4.08
C CYS A 134 -0.65 0.14 2.55
N ARG A 135 -1.37 -0.73 1.83
CA ARG A 135 -1.53 -0.65 0.37
C ARG A 135 -2.32 0.59 -0.05
N ASP A 136 -3.35 0.95 0.71
CA ASP A 136 -4.17 2.10 0.40
C ASP A 136 -3.38 3.42 0.66
N CYS A 137 -2.58 3.48 1.74
CA CYS A 137 -1.59 4.55 1.99
C CYS A 137 -0.52 4.62 0.89
N GLU A 138 -0.01 3.48 0.41
CA GLU A 138 0.93 3.42 -0.73
C GLU A 138 0.32 4.02 -2.01
N ARG A 139 -0.99 3.91 -2.18
CA ARG A 139 -1.75 4.53 -3.28
C ARG A 139 -2.17 5.97 -3.00
N LYS A 140 -1.73 6.55 -1.87
CA LYS A 140 -2.12 7.88 -1.39
C LYS A 140 -3.63 8.06 -1.23
N LEU A 141 -4.33 6.97 -0.91
CA LEU A 141 -5.75 6.99 -0.60
C LEU A 141 -5.94 7.35 0.87
N ILE A 142 -6.98 8.11 1.17
CA ILE A 142 -7.37 8.43 2.54
C ILE A 142 -7.99 7.17 3.14
N VAL A 143 -7.34 6.62 4.17
CA VAL A 143 -7.90 5.53 4.97
C VAL A 143 -8.93 6.13 5.94
N ASP A 144 -10.12 5.55 6.00
CA ASP A 144 -11.16 5.99 6.94
C ASP A 144 -10.71 5.67 8.38
N LYS A 145 -10.70 6.67 9.27
CA LYS A 145 -10.35 6.48 10.67
C LYS A 145 -11.25 5.46 11.38
N LYS A 146 -12.48 5.26 10.90
CA LYS A 146 -13.42 4.27 11.44
C LYS A 146 -13.07 2.84 11.07
N SER A 147 -12.29 2.61 10.00
CA SER A 147 -11.86 1.28 9.62
C SER A 147 -10.60 0.82 10.33
N LEU A 148 -9.98 1.69 11.15
CA LEU A 148 -8.73 1.37 11.82
C LEU A 148 -8.89 0.20 12.79
N VAL A 149 -7.96 -0.73 12.73
CA VAL A 149 -7.96 -1.94 13.55
C VAL A 149 -6.93 -1.76 14.66
N ILE A 150 -7.40 -1.40 15.86
CA ILE A 150 -6.56 -1.09 17.03
C ILE A 150 -6.90 -2.06 18.17
N GLY A 151 -5.91 -2.41 19.00
CA GLY A 151 -6.16 -3.08 20.29
C GLY A 151 -6.19 -4.61 20.26
N ILE A 152 -5.42 -5.23 19.37
CA ILE A 152 -5.23 -6.70 19.36
C ILE A 152 -4.34 -7.18 20.49
N VAL A 153 -3.33 -6.39 20.85
CA VAL A 153 -2.45 -6.75 21.94
C VAL A 153 -2.96 -6.06 23.21
N LYS A 154 -3.67 -6.82 24.05
CA LYS A 154 -4.11 -6.40 25.39
C LYS A 154 -3.10 -6.74 26.47
#